data_AF-A0A1F9Z7Z9-F1
#
_entry.id   AF-A0A1F9Z7Z9-F1
#
_cell.length_a   1.000
_cell.length_b   1.000
_cell.length_c   1.000
_cell.angle_alpha   90.00
_cell.angle_beta   90.00
_cell.angle_gamma   90.00
#
_symmetry.space_group_name_H-M   'P 1'
#
loop_
_entity.id
_entity.type
_entity.pdbx_description
1 polymer ?
#
loop_
_entity_poly.entity_id
_entity_poly.type
_entity_poly.pdbx_seq_one_letter_code
_entity_poly.pdbx_strand_id
1 'polypeptide(L)'
;MLRQALARFLERRGWTAAIQGQILIAEREGTGLVVGFLRPKDVAEFAERWEDSPAQLAAVFLEPLSEAETETLRESGIECFMREEIEDLILEDWTDKPEGDRGGFLRFLKGG
;
A
#
# COMPACT_ATOMS: atom_id res chain seq x y z
N MET A 1 2.68 12.13 7.45
CA MET A 1 2.03 12.78 6.29
C MET A 1 1.64 11.77 5.22
N LEU A 2 2.54 10.88 4.77
CA LEU A 2 2.25 9.92 3.70
C LEU A 2 0.94 9.13 3.85
N ARG A 3 0.66 8.56 5.03
CA ARG A 3 -0.61 7.89 5.36
C ARG A 3 -1.86 8.72 5.02
N GLN A 4 -1.87 9.98 5.44
CA GLN A 4 -2.99 10.90 5.16
C GLN A 4 -3.06 11.28 3.69
N ALA A 5 -1.91 11.44 3.03
CA ALA A 5 -1.86 11.73 1.61
C ALA A 5 -2.40 10.55 0.79
N LEU A 6 -2.03 9.31 1.14
CA LEU A 6 -2.54 8.10 0.53
C LEU A 6 -4.04 7.93 0.78
N ALA A 7 -4.53 8.17 2.00
CA ALA A 7 -5.96 8.14 2.30
C ALA A 7 -6.75 9.10 1.40
N ARG A 8 -6.30 10.36 1.28
CA ARG A 8 -6.93 11.35 0.39
C ARG A 8 -6.86 10.97 -1.08
N PHE A 9 -5.74 10.39 -1.51
CA PHE A 9 -5.58 9.88 -2.87
C PHE A 9 -6.59 8.76 -3.18
N LEU A 10 -6.82 7.86 -2.23
CA LEU A 10 -7.81 6.78 -2.33
C LEU A 10 -9.25 7.34 -2.32
N GLU A 11 -9.54 8.30 -1.43
CA GLU A 11 -10.84 8.98 -1.35
C GLU A 11 -11.23 9.67 -2.66
N ARG A 12 -10.28 10.36 -3.31
CA ARG A 12 -10.49 10.95 -4.65
C ARG A 12 -10.84 9.92 -5.72
N ARG A 13 -10.47 8.66 -5.52
CA ARG A 13 -10.74 7.53 -6.42
C ARG A 13 -11.94 6.68 -5.98
N GLY A 14 -12.77 7.22 -5.09
CA GLY A 14 -14.02 6.59 -4.66
C GLY A 14 -13.87 5.55 -3.56
N TRP A 15 -12.71 5.45 -2.91
CA TRP A 15 -12.54 4.59 -1.74
C TRP A 15 -12.99 5.32 -0.47
N THR A 16 -13.53 4.58 0.50
CA THR A 16 -13.68 5.08 1.87
C THR A 16 -12.47 4.63 2.67
N ALA A 17 -11.65 5.55 3.18
CA ALA A 17 -10.41 5.23 3.87
C ALA A 17 -10.42 5.66 5.35
N ALA A 18 -9.83 4.85 6.22
CA ALA A 18 -9.64 5.12 7.63
C ALA A 18 -8.21 4.78 8.07
N ILE A 19 -7.63 5.60 8.94
CA ILE A 19 -6.27 5.38 9.47
C ILE A 19 -6.39 4.94 10.93
N GLN A 20 -5.78 3.80 11.25
CA GLN A 20 -5.70 3.22 12.59
C GLN A 20 -4.22 3.00 12.96
N GLY A 21 -3.62 3.97 13.62
CA GLY A 21 -2.19 3.92 13.93
C GLY A 21 -1.37 3.84 12.65
N GLN A 22 -0.59 2.77 12.47
CA GLN A 22 0.25 2.53 11.28
C GLN A 22 -0.49 1.85 10.13
N ILE A 23 -1.76 1.51 10.30
CA ILE A 23 -2.56 0.83 9.27
C ILE A 23 -3.52 1.81 8.62
N LEU A 24 -3.64 1.73 7.30
CA LEU A 24 -4.70 2.34 6.52
C LEU A 24 -5.61 1.23 6.03
N ILE A 25 -6.91 1.37 6.28
CA ILE A 25 -7.94 0.45 5.78
C ILE A 25 -8.79 1.24 4.81
N ALA A 26 -9.05 0.69 3.63
CA ALA A 26 -9.90 1.30 2.63
C ALA A 26 -10.87 0.29 2.03
N GLU A 27 -12.05 0.77 1.61
CA GLU A 27 -13.05 -0.05 0.94
C GLU A 27 -13.63 0.68 -0.28
N ARG A 28 -13.85 -0.06 -1.36
CA ARG A 28 -14.58 0.40 -2.54
C ARG A 28 -15.38 -0.74 -3.16
N GLU A 29 -16.68 -0.57 -3.32
CA GLU A 29 -17.57 -1.50 -4.04
C GLU A 29 -17.43 -2.96 -3.56
N GLY A 30 -17.29 -3.18 -2.25
CA GLY A 30 -17.12 -4.51 -1.66
C GLY A 30 -15.70 -5.09 -1.74
N THR A 31 -14.74 -4.36 -2.33
CA THR A 31 -13.32 -4.69 -2.27
C THR A 31 -12.66 -3.97 -1.10
N GLY A 32 -12.04 -4.74 -0.20
CA GLY A 32 -11.26 -4.23 0.92
C GLY A 32 -9.78 -4.12 0.57
N LEU A 33 -9.12 -3.11 1.15
CA LEU A 33 -7.68 -2.88 1.06
C LEU A 33 -7.14 -2.58 2.45
N VAL A 34 -6.06 -3.24 2.84
CA VAL A 34 -5.32 -2.94 4.07
C VAL A 34 -3.87 -2.63 3.71
N VAL A 35 -3.43 -1.42 4.04
CA VAL A 35 -2.06 -0.95 3.82
C VAL A 35 -1.38 -0.75 5.16
N GLY A 36 -0.36 -1.57 5.45
CA GLY A 36 0.50 -1.38 6.61
C GLY A 36 1.70 -0.50 6.28
N PHE A 37 1.99 0.49 7.12
CA PHE A 37 3.24 1.26 7.06
C PHE A 37 4.24 0.66 8.04
N LEU A 38 5.06 -0.26 7.56
CA LEU A 38 5.76 -1.25 8.40
C LEU A 38 7.27 -1.14 8.31
N ARG A 39 7.94 -1.73 9.30
CA ARG A 39 9.35 -2.15 9.16
C ARG A 39 9.39 -3.59 8.67
N PRO A 40 10.49 -4.04 8.03
CA PRO A 40 10.58 -5.38 7.44
C PRO A 40 10.26 -6.50 8.41
N LYS A 41 10.78 -6.41 9.64
CA LYS A 41 10.54 -7.39 10.71
C LYS A 41 9.08 -7.49 11.17
N ASP A 42 8.25 -6.48 10.91
CA ASP A 42 6.86 -6.42 11.36
C ASP A 42 5.89 -7.01 10.30
N VAL A 43 6.38 -7.43 9.13
CA VAL A 43 5.55 -7.88 7.99
C VAL A 43 4.91 -9.24 8.23
N ALA A 44 5.64 -10.20 8.82
CA ALA A 44 5.09 -11.51 9.13
C ALA A 44 3.91 -11.41 10.10
N GLU A 45 4.06 -10.65 11.18
CA GLU A 45 2.98 -10.39 12.15
C GLU A 45 1.78 -9.69 11.49
N PHE A 46 2.04 -8.77 10.55
CA PHE A 46 0.99 -8.13 9.78
C PHE A 46 0.26 -9.12 8.85
N ALA A 47 0.97 -10.02 8.17
CA ALA A 47 0.39 -11.05 7.32
C ALA A 47 -0.53 -11.97 8.13
N GLU A 48 -0.01 -12.52 9.23
CA GLU A 48 -0.75 -13.43 10.12
C GLU A 48 -2.02 -12.77 10.67
N ARG A 49 -1.94 -11.48 11.04
CA ARG A 49 -3.10 -10.74 11.56
C ARG A 49 -4.25 -10.64 10.56
N TRP A 50 -3.97 -10.67 9.27
CA TRP A 50 -4.95 -10.48 8.20
C TRP A 50 -5.13 -11.70 7.30
N GLU A 51 -4.62 -12.87 7.70
CA GLU A 51 -4.65 -14.11 6.92
C GLU A 51 -6.08 -14.51 6.47
N ASP A 52 -7.06 -14.38 7.36
CA ASP A 52 -8.47 -14.69 7.07
C ASP A 52 -9.23 -13.52 6.39
N SER A 53 -8.57 -12.40 6.13
CA SER A 53 -9.21 -11.23 5.54
C SER A 53 -9.34 -11.40 4.03
N PRO A 54 -10.52 -11.15 3.45
CA PRO A 54 -10.67 -11.10 1.99
C PRO A 54 -10.08 -9.81 1.38
N ALA A 55 -9.54 -8.91 2.20
CA ALA A 55 -8.97 -7.65 1.75
C ALA A 55 -7.61 -7.88 1.06
N GLN A 56 -7.33 -7.06 0.05
CA GLN A 56 -6.00 -6.98 -0.53
C GLN A 56 -5.03 -6.40 0.51
N LEU A 57 -3.85 -7.02 0.67
CA LEU A 57 -2.85 -6.61 1.65
C LEU A 57 -1.66 -5.96 0.95
N ALA A 58 -1.24 -4.81 1.46
CA ALA A 58 -0.02 -4.14 1.02
C ALA A 58 0.82 -3.68 2.21
N ALA A 59 2.13 -3.74 2.05
CA ALA A 59 3.12 -3.18 2.98
C ALA A 59 3.83 -2.01 2.31
N VAL A 60 3.90 -0.86 3.00
CA VAL A 60 4.66 0.31 2.60
C VAL A 60 5.83 0.49 3.54
N PHE A 61 7.05 0.39 3.02
CA PHE A 61 8.28 0.56 3.79
C PHE A 61 8.73 2.03 3.76
N LEU A 62 8.95 2.59 4.96
CA LEU A 62 9.38 3.98 5.12
C LEU A 62 10.90 4.17 5.01
N GLU A 63 11.65 3.08 5.09
CA GLU A 63 13.10 3.02 5.03
C GLU A 63 13.50 2.04 3.91
N PRO A 64 14.64 2.27 3.23
CA PRO A 64 15.16 1.34 2.22
C PRO A 64 15.33 -0.07 2.77
N LEU A 65 14.91 -1.05 1.98
CA LEU A 65 15.14 -2.46 2.27
C LEU A 65 16.57 -2.86 1.89
N SER A 66 17.18 -3.72 2.70
CA SER A 66 18.36 -4.47 2.28
C SER A 66 17.99 -5.56 1.26
N GLU A 67 18.98 -6.07 0.54
CA GLU A 67 18.78 -7.18 -0.41
C GLU A 67 18.21 -8.43 0.27
N ALA A 68 18.72 -8.76 1.46
CA ALA A 68 18.24 -9.91 2.24
C ALA A 68 16.79 -9.75 2.71
N GLU A 69 16.41 -8.54 3.14
CA GLU A 69 15.01 -8.24 3.50
C GLU A 69 14.10 -8.34 2.27
N THR A 70 14.54 -7.83 1.12
CA THR A 70 13.78 -7.89 -0.13
C THR A 70 13.51 -9.33 -0.56
N GLU A 71 14.52 -10.21 -0.47
CA GLU A 71 14.37 -11.63 -0.80
C GLU A 71 13.39 -12.33 0.14
N THR A 72 13.51 -12.09 1.45
CA THR A 72 12.61 -12.66 2.48
C THR A 72 11.17 -12.20 2.28
N LEU A 73 10.95 -10.93 1.94
CA LEU A 73 9.62 -10.35 1.82
C LEU A 73 8.84 -10.84 0.59
N ARG A 74 9.52 -11.26 -0.48
CA ARG A 74 8.86 -11.83 -1.67
C ARG A 74 8.06 -13.09 -1.35
N GLU A 75 8.41 -13.80 -0.29
CA GLU A 75 7.73 -15.03 0.12
C GLU A 75 6.49 -14.77 1.00
N SER A 76 6.28 -13.53 1.45
CA SER A 76 5.23 -13.17 2.41
C SER A 76 3.81 -13.14 1.83
N GLY A 77 3.64 -13.22 0.51
CA GLY A 77 2.34 -13.12 -0.15
C GLY A 77 1.68 -11.73 -0.08
N ILE A 78 2.38 -10.73 0.47
CA ILE A 78 1.93 -9.33 0.56
C ILE A 78 2.62 -8.50 -0.51
N GLU A 79 1.84 -7.63 -1.16
CA GLU A 79 2.38 -6.66 -2.10
C GLU A 79 3.20 -5.58 -1.37
N CYS A 80 4.46 -5.46 -1.74
CA CYS A 80 5.44 -4.62 -1.05
C CYS A 80 5.77 -3.39 -1.88
N PHE A 81 5.67 -2.21 -1.28
CA PHE A 81 5.93 -0.93 -1.91
C PHE A 81 6.90 -0.10 -1.07
N MET A 82 7.78 0.63 -1.73
CA MET A 82 8.61 1.64 -1.09
C MET A 82 7.84 2.96 -0.94
N ARG A 83 8.21 3.73 0.07
CA ARG A 83 7.65 5.06 0.31
C ARG A 83 7.69 5.95 -0.94
N GLU A 84 8.81 5.94 -1.66
CA GLU A 84 9.05 6.76 -2.84
C GLU A 84 8.04 6.44 -3.95
N GLU A 85 7.69 5.16 -4.12
CA GLU A 85 6.69 4.74 -5.12
C GLU A 85 5.30 5.29 -4.80
N ILE A 86 4.93 5.34 -3.52
CA ILE A 86 3.66 5.92 -3.07
C ILE A 86 3.69 7.45 -3.17
N GLU A 87 4.80 8.09 -2.85
CA GLU A 87 4.95 9.55 -2.97
C GLU A 87 4.87 10.00 -4.43
N ASP A 88 5.60 9.34 -5.32
CA ASP A 88 5.55 9.60 -6.76
C ASP A 88 4.13 9.44 -7.31
N LEU A 89 3.44 8.36 -6.91
CA LEU A 89 2.06 8.13 -7.30
C LEU A 89 1.11 9.27 -6.88
N ILE A 90 1.23 9.74 -5.64
CA ILE A 90 0.39 10.83 -5.12
C ILE A 90 0.73 12.14 -5.84
N LEU A 91 2.00 12.39 -6.14
CA LEU A 91 2.43 13.57 -6.88
C LEU A 91 1.93 13.55 -8.33
N GLU A 92 1.95 12.40 -8.99
CA GLU A 92 1.41 12.22 -10.34
C GLU A 92 -0.10 12.52 -10.37
N ASP A 93 -0.87 12.03 -9.39
CA ASP A 93 -2.30 12.36 -9.23
C ASP A 93 -2.56 13.86 -9.10
N TRP A 94 -1.70 14.57 -8.38
CA TRP A 94 -1.89 16.01 -8.15
C TRP A 94 -1.47 16.88 -9.32
N THR A 95 -0.69 16.34 -10.26
CA THR A 95 -0.10 17.12 -11.35
C THR A 95 -0.79 16.90 -12.69
N ASP A 96 -1.93 16.18 -12.73
CA ASP A 96 -2.68 15.81 -13.94
C ASP A 96 -1.78 15.24 -15.06
N LYS A 97 -0.62 14.68 -14.68
CA LYS A 97 0.27 14.02 -15.62
C LYS A 97 -0.39 12.72 -16.08
N PRO A 98 -0.22 12.34 -17.36
CA PRO A 98 -0.71 11.04 -17.81
C PRO A 98 -0.12 9.95 -16.92
N GLU A 99 -0.97 9.02 -16.44
CA GLU A 99 -0.57 7.89 -15.59
C GLU A 99 0.65 7.23 -16.24
N GLY A 100 1.83 7.40 -15.64
CA GLY A 100 3.04 6.78 -16.16
C GLY A 100 2.96 5.27 -15.96
N ASP A 101 3.73 4.51 -16.75
CA ASP A 101 3.83 3.03 -16.68
C ASP A 101 4.40 2.50 -15.33
N ARG A 102 4.63 3.40 -14.37
CA ARG A 102 5.32 3.20 -13.09
C ARG A 102 4.41 2.86 -11.92
N GLY A 103 3.08 2.98 -12.07
CA GLY A 103 2.15 2.80 -10.95
C GLY A 103 1.91 1.33 -10.58
N GLY A 104 2.91 0.62 -10.04
CA GLY A 104 2.74 -0.74 -9.49
C GLY A 104 1.58 -0.81 -8.48
N PHE A 105 1.49 0.21 -7.61
CA PHE A 105 0.39 0.33 -6.65
C PHE A 105 -0.98 0.58 -7.32
N LEU A 106 -1.05 1.33 -8.43
CA LEU A 106 -2.31 1.50 -9.18
C LEU A 106 -2.76 0.20 -9.85
N ARG A 107 -1.81 -0.58 -10.38
CA ARG A 107 -2.11 -1.91 -10.95
C ARG A 107 -2.65 -2.85 -9.87
N PHE A 108 -2.01 -2.84 -8.71
CA PHE A 108 -2.50 -3.55 -7.52
C PHE A 108 -3.93 -3.15 -7.14
N LEU A 109 -4.24 -1.85 -7.04
CA LEU A 109 -5.59 -1.35 -6.77
C LEU A 109 -6.65 -1.73 -7.83
N LYS A 110 -6.23 -2.04 -9.07
CA LYS A 110 -7.11 -2.46 -10.17
C LYS A 110 -7.34 -3.97 -10.20
N GLY A 111 -6.67 -4.74 -9.33
CA GLY A 111 -6.96 -6.16 -9.13
C GLY A 111 -5.88 -7.15 -9.54
N GLY A 112 -4.72 -6.73 -10.07
CA GLY A 112 -3.65 -7.66 -10.48
C GLY A 112 -3.99 -8.52 -11.69
#